data_AF-A0A836BV11-F1
#
_entry.id   AF-A0A836BV11-F1
#
_cell.length_a   1.000
_cell.length_b   1.000
_cell.length_c   1.000
_cell.angle_alpha   90.00
_cell.angle_beta   90.00
_cell.angle_gamma   90.00
#
_symmetry.space_group_name_H-M   'P 1'
#
loop_
_entity.id
_entity.type
_entity.pdbx_description
1 polymer ?
#
loop_
_entity_poly.entity_id
_entity_poly.type
_entity_poly.pdbx_seq_one_letter_code
_entity_poly.pdbx_strand_id
1 'polypeptide(L)'
;MALAIGAHLPSTAATRPAVTSSLRTSGPVNDDNDPSYADLALRAVPARMSLAMDLLASLTRVTRPGEVKALRVALLEARESLDIFAYVYPNNVYEPAPMADSNTTTAWGRFLKELGKLLKELMDWIHHHSGATPPPPPATPPPGSSGAHPQAGAGARAMAAGLRPSTHGAGCGKGGALGWGRHDLWFQVREDLDAGYEALGDFQDLDHSLVEYNETDVEAKRAVCLDWQATLANNSATYHYLGFVRNGVDPHTLYEHKHASRLFWGYHGTRPSTGLSGRENLKRLLRDSQLQLLLDSYPAVLALGPDDLLEDPGHSTFHNFRKLLRSILSVLSFFPELLPDDPQPAAAAPGAQASSGGGPALSDDGGCHPGAAVRAFASLFKELGQTNNKVFAYQFYRDRGMGPEAEDAHQQVEEGWADDVAWMEKVQVDELARCLAASLAPGRT
;
A
#
# COMPACT_ATOMS: atom_id res chain seq x y z
N MET A 1 10.86 23.81 -29.58
CA MET A 1 9.56 24.02 -30.29
C MET A 1 8.74 22.75 -30.05
N ALA A 2 8.16 22.65 -28.85
CA ALA A 2 7.54 21.42 -28.34
C ALA A 2 6.05 21.43 -28.67
N LEU A 3 5.62 20.43 -29.45
CA LEU A 3 4.23 20.20 -29.80
C LEU A 3 3.50 19.60 -28.60
N ALA A 4 2.63 20.41 -27.99
CA ALA A 4 1.70 19.98 -26.97
C ALA A 4 0.65 19.04 -27.59
N ILE A 5 0.77 17.74 -27.32
CA ILE A 5 -0.31 16.77 -27.55
C ILE A 5 -1.11 16.69 -26.25
N GLY A 6 -2.12 17.55 -26.15
CA GLY A 6 -3.14 17.46 -25.11
C GLY A 6 -4.06 16.28 -25.40
N ALA A 7 -3.73 15.12 -24.83
CA ALA A 7 -4.69 14.02 -24.72
C ALA A 7 -5.73 14.41 -23.66
N HIS A 8 -6.87 14.91 -24.10
CA HIS A 8 -8.08 14.97 -23.29
C HIS A 8 -8.55 13.53 -23.02
N LEU A 9 -8.06 12.95 -21.92
CA LEU A 9 -8.77 11.84 -21.28
C LEU A 9 -10.10 12.40 -20.76
N PRO A 10 -11.25 11.76 -21.08
CA PRO A 10 -12.49 12.13 -20.45
C PRO A 10 -12.34 11.91 -18.94
N SER A 11 -12.54 12.98 -18.16
CA SER A 11 -12.73 12.90 -16.72
C SER A 11 -14.03 12.11 -16.48
N THR A 12 -13.95 10.79 -16.56
CA THR A 12 -14.93 9.92 -15.93
C THR A 12 -14.63 9.99 -14.45
N ALA A 13 -15.10 11.05 -13.81
CA ALA A 13 -15.44 10.99 -12.41
C ALA A 13 -16.43 9.84 -12.26
N ALA A 14 -15.91 8.62 -12.07
CA ALA A 14 -16.68 7.50 -11.60
C ALA A 14 -17.38 8.02 -10.35
N THR A 15 -18.67 8.30 -10.49
CA THR A 15 -19.48 8.86 -9.42
C THR A 15 -19.42 7.81 -8.33
N ARG A 16 -18.63 8.07 -7.28
CA ARG A 16 -18.60 7.22 -6.08
C ARG A 16 -20.08 7.00 -5.73
N PRO A 17 -20.57 5.75 -5.68
CA PRO A 17 -21.95 5.52 -5.28
C PRO A 17 -22.12 6.17 -3.92
N ALA A 18 -22.92 7.25 -3.88
CA ALA A 18 -23.26 7.90 -2.63
C ALA A 18 -24.01 6.86 -1.82
N VAL A 19 -23.36 6.33 -0.78
CA VAL A 19 -24.05 5.57 0.26
C VAL A 19 -24.91 6.61 0.98
N THR A 20 -26.11 6.85 0.47
CA THR A 20 -27.08 7.78 1.05
C THR A 20 -27.55 7.22 2.37
N SER A 21 -26.87 7.60 3.44
CA SER A 21 -27.31 7.40 4.82
C SER A 21 -28.44 8.39 5.09
N SER A 22 -29.66 8.03 4.73
CA SER A 22 -30.86 8.82 5.01
C SER A 22 -31.70 8.09 6.05
N LEU A 23 -31.62 8.55 7.30
CA LEU A 23 -32.65 8.47 8.36
C LEU A 23 -32.03 8.96 9.68
N ARG A 24 -32.24 10.24 10.04
CA ARG A 24 -32.07 10.74 11.41
C ARG A 24 -33.39 11.32 11.90
N THR A 25 -34.09 10.55 12.73
CA THR A 25 -35.14 11.04 13.62
C THR A 25 -34.49 11.45 14.94
N SER A 26 -34.62 12.72 15.31
CA SER A 26 -34.12 13.29 16.56
C SER A 26 -34.95 12.80 17.75
N GLY A 27 -34.52 11.69 18.36
CA GLY A 27 -34.97 11.22 19.68
C GLY A 27 -33.75 10.99 20.59
N PRO A 28 -33.92 11.00 21.92
CA PRO A 28 -32.83 10.71 22.86
C PRO A 28 -32.30 9.29 22.59
N VAL A 29 -31.04 9.22 22.17
CA VAL A 29 -30.35 8.00 21.72
C VAL A 29 -29.94 7.20 22.95
N ASN A 30 -30.66 6.12 23.26
CA ASN A 30 -30.00 4.99 23.87
C ASN A 30 -29.05 4.44 22.79
N ASP A 31 -27.74 4.54 23.03
CA ASP A 31 -26.66 4.23 22.07
C ASP A 31 -26.52 2.73 21.72
N ASP A 32 -27.51 1.91 22.08
CA ASP A 32 -27.60 0.48 21.72
C ASP A 32 -27.69 0.25 20.19
N ASN A 33 -27.85 1.31 19.39
CA ASN A 33 -27.88 1.25 17.93
C ASN A 33 -26.53 1.54 17.26
N ASP A 34 -25.48 1.79 18.03
CA ASP A 34 -24.18 2.10 17.46
C ASP A 34 -23.54 0.80 16.91
N PRO A 35 -23.16 0.74 15.62
CA PRO A 35 -22.78 -0.52 14.98
C PRO A 35 -21.54 -1.11 15.65
N SER A 36 -21.49 -2.43 15.80
CA SER A 36 -20.31 -3.09 16.32
C SER A 36 -19.13 -2.94 15.35
N TYR A 37 -17.93 -3.23 15.82
CA TYR A 37 -16.73 -3.24 14.97
C TYR A 37 -16.85 -4.25 13.80
N ALA A 38 -17.50 -5.39 14.04
CA ALA A 38 -17.79 -6.39 13.01
C ALA A 38 -18.85 -5.91 12.00
N ASP A 39 -19.87 -5.18 12.44
CA ASP A 39 -20.87 -4.60 11.53
C ASP A 39 -20.24 -3.58 10.57
N LEU A 40 -19.31 -2.76 11.08
CA LEU A 40 -18.54 -1.84 10.24
C LEU A 40 -17.66 -2.59 9.23
N ALA A 41 -17.04 -3.72 9.62
CA ALA A 41 -16.26 -4.56 8.73
C ALA A 41 -17.10 -5.15 7.59
N LEU A 42 -18.25 -5.74 7.92
CA LEU A 42 -19.20 -6.33 6.95
C LEU A 42 -19.73 -5.30 5.96
N ARG A 43 -19.86 -4.04 6.39
CA ARG A 43 -20.25 -2.92 5.52
C ARG A 43 -19.10 -2.46 4.61
N ALA A 44 -17.89 -2.36 5.16
CA ALA A 44 -16.79 -1.66 4.49
C ALA A 44 -15.94 -2.55 3.58
N VAL A 45 -15.55 -3.74 4.05
CA VAL A 45 -14.55 -4.59 3.38
C VAL A 45 -15.11 -5.24 2.11
N PRO A 46 -16.30 -5.88 2.13
CA PRO A 46 -16.84 -6.51 0.92
C PRO A 46 -17.06 -5.54 -0.24
N ALA A 47 -17.54 -4.33 0.05
CA ALA A 47 -17.80 -3.32 -0.98
C ALA A 47 -16.52 -2.88 -1.69
N ARG A 48 -15.44 -2.64 -0.94
CA ARG A 48 -14.13 -2.24 -1.49
C ARG A 48 -13.45 -3.39 -2.23
N MET A 49 -13.52 -4.60 -1.67
CA MET A 49 -12.99 -5.79 -2.32
C MET A 49 -13.73 -6.06 -3.65
N SER A 50 -15.05 -5.94 -3.68
CA SER A 50 -15.83 -6.08 -4.92
C SER A 50 -15.43 -5.03 -5.96
N LEU A 51 -15.30 -3.76 -5.58
CA LEU A 51 -14.85 -2.71 -6.51
C LEU A 51 -13.46 -3.01 -7.10
N ALA A 52 -12.51 -3.46 -6.27
CA ALA A 52 -11.18 -3.81 -6.74
C ALA A 52 -11.22 -4.98 -7.74
N MET A 53 -12.04 -6.01 -7.46
CA MET A 53 -12.23 -7.17 -8.34
C MET A 53 -12.89 -6.78 -9.67
N ASP A 54 -13.90 -5.91 -9.64
CA ASP A 54 -14.60 -5.44 -10.83
C ASP A 54 -13.66 -4.66 -11.76
N LEU A 55 -12.74 -3.88 -11.18
CA LEU A 55 -11.76 -3.11 -11.93
C LEU A 55 -10.61 -3.95 -12.50
N LEU A 56 -10.44 -5.22 -12.10
CA LEU A 56 -9.36 -6.06 -12.64
C LEU A 56 -9.43 -6.15 -14.15
N ALA A 57 -10.63 -6.23 -14.74
CA ALA A 57 -10.81 -6.34 -16.19
C ALA A 57 -10.28 -5.11 -16.98
N SER A 58 -10.02 -3.98 -16.31
CA SER A 58 -9.42 -2.79 -16.94
C SER A 58 -7.94 -2.97 -17.30
N LEU A 59 -7.26 -3.92 -16.66
CA LEU A 59 -5.87 -4.25 -16.95
C LEU A 59 -5.82 -5.26 -18.11
N THR A 60 -5.24 -4.82 -19.23
CA THR A 60 -5.16 -5.55 -20.49
C THR A 60 -3.76 -5.44 -21.10
N ARG A 61 -3.53 -6.10 -22.23
CA ARG A 61 -2.25 -6.06 -22.97
C ARG A 61 -1.93 -4.70 -23.57
N VAL A 62 -2.89 -3.78 -23.65
CA VAL A 62 -2.70 -2.44 -24.22
C VAL A 62 -2.77 -1.32 -23.18
N THR A 63 -3.05 -1.65 -21.92
CA THR A 63 -3.20 -0.68 -20.82
C THR A 63 -1.91 0.14 -20.66
N ARG A 64 -2.05 1.46 -20.53
CA ARG A 64 -0.95 2.41 -20.34
C ARG A 64 -0.72 2.70 -18.84
N PRO A 65 0.49 3.14 -18.46
CA PRO A 65 0.82 3.46 -17.06
C PRO A 65 -0.21 4.34 -16.33
N GLY A 66 -0.67 5.45 -16.93
CA GLY A 66 -1.64 6.33 -16.30
C GLY A 66 -3.04 5.72 -16.09
N GLU A 67 -3.38 4.68 -16.86
CA GLU A 67 -4.72 4.08 -16.86
C GLU A 67 -4.98 3.15 -15.67
N VAL A 68 -3.93 2.67 -14.99
CA VAL A 68 -4.10 1.75 -13.84
C VAL A 68 -4.44 2.45 -12.52
N LYS A 69 -4.50 3.79 -12.51
CA LYS A 69 -4.73 4.59 -11.30
C LYS A 69 -5.97 4.16 -10.51
N ALA A 70 -7.09 3.98 -11.21
CA ALA A 70 -8.36 3.63 -10.57
C ALA A 70 -8.29 2.26 -9.88
N LEU A 71 -7.74 1.25 -10.56
CA LEU A 71 -7.55 -0.08 -10.01
C LEU A 71 -6.57 -0.06 -8.82
N ARG A 72 -5.44 0.66 -8.93
CA ARG A 72 -4.46 0.78 -7.83
C ARG A 72 -5.09 1.38 -6.58
N VAL A 73 -5.88 2.44 -6.73
CA VAL A 73 -6.60 3.07 -5.60
C VAL A 73 -7.62 2.09 -4.99
N ALA A 74 -8.39 1.36 -5.80
CA ALA A 74 -9.35 0.39 -5.29
C ALA A 74 -8.69 -0.77 -4.53
N LEU A 75 -7.56 -1.30 -5.00
CA LEU A 75 -6.79 -2.31 -4.27
C LEU A 75 -6.28 -1.77 -2.93
N LEU A 76 -5.78 -0.54 -2.92
CA LEU A 76 -5.32 0.10 -1.70
C LEU A 76 -6.45 0.25 -0.69
N GLU A 77 -7.62 0.74 -1.12
CA GLU A 77 -8.78 0.86 -0.26
C GLU A 77 -9.25 -0.51 0.27
N ALA A 78 -9.27 -1.55 -0.58
CA ALA A 78 -9.61 -2.91 -0.17
C ALA A 78 -8.62 -3.43 0.89
N ARG A 79 -7.32 -3.34 0.62
CA ARG A 79 -6.25 -3.75 1.54
C ARG A 79 -6.35 -3.00 2.88
N GLU A 80 -6.50 -1.69 2.85
CA GLU A 80 -6.57 -0.91 4.09
C GLU A 80 -7.83 -1.20 4.88
N SER A 81 -8.97 -1.41 4.22
CA SER A 81 -10.17 -1.85 4.94
C SER A 81 -9.96 -3.20 5.61
N LEU A 82 -9.24 -4.12 4.97
CA LEU A 82 -8.89 -5.42 5.54
C LEU A 82 -7.91 -5.29 6.73
N ASP A 83 -6.93 -4.38 6.65
CA ASP A 83 -6.00 -4.09 7.76
C ASP A 83 -6.72 -3.38 8.93
N ILE A 84 -7.61 -2.42 8.64
CA ILE A 84 -8.43 -1.73 9.64
C ILE A 84 -9.28 -2.72 10.40
N PHE A 85 -9.87 -3.71 9.73
CA PHE A 85 -10.79 -4.69 10.34
C PHE A 85 -10.16 -6.07 10.57
N ALA A 86 -8.82 -6.17 10.61
CA ALA A 86 -8.13 -7.46 10.65
C ALA A 86 -8.65 -8.38 11.77
N TYR A 87 -8.80 -7.86 12.98
CA TYR A 87 -9.15 -8.64 14.17
C TYR A 87 -10.49 -9.38 14.12
N VAL A 88 -11.45 -9.02 13.25
CA VAL A 88 -12.72 -9.78 13.17
C VAL A 88 -12.67 -10.93 12.16
N TYR A 89 -11.55 -11.08 11.45
CA TYR A 89 -11.35 -12.18 10.53
C TYR A 89 -10.55 -13.30 11.20
N PRO A 90 -10.99 -14.56 11.11
CA PRO A 90 -10.31 -15.66 11.75
C PRO A 90 -8.97 -15.96 11.07
N ASN A 91 -8.03 -16.45 11.87
CA ASN A 91 -6.80 -17.12 11.40
C ASN A 91 -7.10 -18.50 10.78
N ASN A 92 -8.31 -18.68 10.23
CA ASN A 92 -8.78 -19.98 9.78
C ASN A 92 -7.89 -20.45 8.65
N VAL A 93 -7.41 -21.67 8.85
CA VAL A 93 -6.80 -22.45 7.81
C VAL A 93 -7.92 -22.84 6.88
N TYR A 94 -7.91 -22.28 5.67
CA TYR A 94 -8.81 -22.75 4.64
C TYR A 94 -8.37 -24.18 4.27
N GLU A 95 -9.12 -25.17 4.75
CA GLU A 95 -9.10 -26.49 4.15
C GLU A 95 -10.03 -26.40 2.93
N PRO A 96 -9.49 -26.34 1.69
CA PRO A 96 -10.36 -26.38 0.53
C PRO A 96 -11.24 -27.61 0.66
N ALA A 97 -12.56 -27.40 0.57
CA ALA A 97 -13.50 -28.51 0.46
C ALA A 97 -12.91 -29.45 -0.61
N PRO A 98 -12.75 -30.75 -0.33
CA PRO A 98 -12.09 -31.67 -1.25
C PRO A 98 -12.75 -31.46 -2.61
N MET A 99 -12.00 -30.90 -3.57
CA MET A 99 -12.55 -30.57 -4.87
C MET A 99 -13.20 -31.84 -5.38
N ALA A 100 -14.53 -31.80 -5.52
CA ALA A 100 -15.34 -32.94 -5.91
C ALA A 100 -14.66 -33.60 -7.11
N ASP A 101 -14.21 -34.83 -6.88
CA ASP A 101 -13.37 -35.67 -7.75
C ASP A 101 -12.76 -34.99 -8.98
N SER A 102 -11.43 -34.83 -8.92
CA SER A 102 -10.47 -34.44 -9.96
C SER A 102 -10.54 -35.17 -11.33
N ASN A 103 -11.64 -35.86 -11.66
CA ASN A 103 -11.93 -36.32 -13.01
C ASN A 103 -12.29 -35.19 -13.99
N THR A 104 -12.44 -33.95 -13.51
CA THR A 104 -12.44 -32.75 -14.36
C THR A 104 -11.11 -32.02 -14.29
N THR A 105 -10.04 -32.71 -14.68
CA THR A 105 -8.80 -32.02 -15.08
C THR A 105 -9.13 -31.11 -16.27
N THR A 106 -9.13 -29.80 -16.03
CA THR A 106 -9.14 -28.80 -17.11
C THR A 106 -8.04 -29.17 -18.12
N ALA A 107 -8.29 -28.95 -19.41
CA ALA A 107 -7.31 -29.21 -20.46
C ALA A 107 -5.94 -28.57 -20.15
N TRP A 108 -5.96 -27.44 -19.44
CA TRP A 108 -4.80 -26.74 -18.94
C TRP A 108 -4.00 -27.53 -17.88
N GLY A 109 -4.66 -28.14 -16.90
CA GLY A 109 -3.98 -28.98 -15.90
C GLY A 109 -3.29 -30.21 -16.51
N ARG A 110 -3.92 -30.82 -17.55
CA ARG A 110 -3.28 -31.88 -18.34
C ARG A 110 -2.09 -31.37 -19.14
N PHE A 111 -2.23 -30.21 -19.77
CA PHE A 111 -1.15 -29.57 -20.52
C PHE A 111 0.07 -29.27 -19.63
N LEU A 112 -0.11 -28.66 -18.46
CA LEU A 112 0.99 -28.35 -17.53
C LEU A 112 1.69 -29.62 -17.03
N LYS A 113 0.93 -30.69 -16.76
CA LYS A 113 1.50 -31.98 -16.36
C LYS A 113 2.36 -32.61 -17.46
N GLU A 114 1.88 -32.58 -18.70
CA GLU A 114 2.66 -33.11 -19.84
C GLU A 114 3.86 -32.21 -20.18
N LEU A 115 3.73 -30.88 -20.05
CA LEU A 115 4.85 -29.95 -20.21
C LEU A 115 5.94 -30.20 -19.16
N GLY A 116 5.57 -30.46 -17.90
CA GLY A 116 6.51 -30.81 -16.84
C GLY A 116 7.26 -32.11 -17.11
N LYS A 117 6.60 -33.14 -17.67
CA LYS A 117 7.26 -34.37 -18.10
C LYS A 117 8.24 -34.11 -19.25
N LEU A 118 7.82 -33.35 -20.26
CA LEU A 118 8.64 -33.04 -21.42
C LEU A 118 9.90 -32.24 -21.04
N LEU A 119 9.77 -31.26 -20.14
CA LEU A 119 10.91 -30.50 -19.62
C LEU A 119 11.88 -31.39 -18.84
N LYS A 120 11.37 -32.34 -18.05
CA LYS A 120 12.21 -33.31 -17.34
C LYS A 120 12.96 -34.23 -18.30
N GLU A 121 12.28 -34.78 -19.30
CA GLU A 121 12.90 -35.62 -20.33
C GLU A 121 13.96 -34.86 -21.13
N LEU A 122 13.71 -33.59 -21.45
CA LEU A 122 14.67 -32.72 -22.11
C LEU A 122 15.91 -32.47 -21.23
N MET A 123 15.71 -32.16 -19.94
CA MET A 123 16.78 -31.99 -18.97
C MET A 123 17.62 -33.26 -18.81
N ASP A 124 16.99 -34.42 -18.73
CA ASP A 124 17.66 -35.72 -18.63
C ASP A 124 18.44 -36.04 -19.91
N TRP A 125 17.87 -35.72 -21.09
CA TRP A 125 18.55 -35.87 -22.37
C TRP A 125 19.78 -34.95 -22.49
N ILE A 126 19.67 -33.68 -22.08
CA ILE A 126 20.79 -32.73 -22.04
C ILE A 126 21.90 -33.27 -21.16
N HIS A 127 21.59 -33.74 -19.95
CA HIS A 127 22.60 -34.33 -19.05
C HIS A 127 23.25 -35.57 -19.65
N HIS A 128 22.50 -36.42 -20.36
CA HIS A 128 23.05 -37.63 -20.98
C HIS A 128 24.01 -37.31 -22.15
N HIS A 129 23.76 -36.25 -22.91
CA HIS A 129 24.50 -35.95 -24.14
C HIS A 129 25.56 -34.85 -24.00
N SER A 130 25.51 -34.04 -22.94
CA SER A 130 26.48 -32.96 -22.73
C SER A 130 27.85 -33.45 -22.22
N GLY A 131 28.02 -34.76 -21.96
CA GLY A 131 29.30 -35.33 -21.53
C GLY A 131 29.85 -34.74 -20.23
N ALA A 132 29.06 -33.92 -19.53
CA ALA A 132 29.42 -33.29 -18.29
C ALA A 132 29.37 -34.35 -17.19
N THR A 133 30.53 -34.89 -16.84
CA THR A 133 30.68 -35.61 -15.58
C THR A 133 30.23 -34.66 -14.46
N PRO A 134 29.32 -35.09 -13.56
CA PRO A 134 28.93 -34.27 -12.43
C PRO A 134 30.19 -33.89 -11.65
N PRO A 135 30.29 -32.64 -11.17
CA PRO A 135 31.45 -32.20 -10.41
C PRO A 135 31.62 -33.13 -9.19
N PRO A 136 32.85 -33.52 -8.85
CA PRO A 136 33.09 -34.31 -7.66
C PRO A 136 32.52 -33.55 -6.44
N PRO A 137 31.98 -34.28 -5.45
CA PRO A 137 31.48 -33.65 -4.24
C PRO A 137 32.58 -32.80 -3.59
N PRO A 138 32.24 -31.64 -3.00
CA PRO A 138 33.22 -30.76 -2.39
C PRO A 138 33.96 -31.54 -1.29
N ALA A 139 35.29 -31.47 -1.35
CA ALA A 139 36.15 -32.06 -0.33
C ALA A 139 35.78 -31.46 1.04
N THR A 140 35.52 -32.32 2.01
CA THR A 140 35.37 -31.92 3.42
C THR A 140 36.62 -31.15 3.85
N PRO A 141 36.48 -29.91 4.36
CA PRO A 141 37.62 -29.15 4.84
C PRO A 141 38.23 -29.83 6.07
N PRO A 142 39.57 -29.89 6.18
CA PRO A 142 40.22 -30.42 7.37
C PRO A 142 39.95 -29.49 8.56
N PRO A 143 39.85 -30.05 9.79
CA PRO A 143 39.64 -29.24 10.97
C PRO A 143 40.93 -28.54 11.35
N GLY A 144 40.90 -27.20 11.35
CA GLY A 144 41.90 -26.37 12.01
C GLY A 144 42.80 -25.58 11.08
N SER A 145 42.45 -24.31 10.87
CA SER A 145 43.44 -23.22 10.89
C SER A 145 42.74 -21.89 11.16
N SER A 146 42.94 -21.42 12.38
CA SER A 146 42.85 -20.03 12.78
C SER A 146 44.02 -19.25 12.15
N GLY A 147 43.75 -18.12 11.50
CA GLY A 147 44.79 -17.13 11.25
C GLY A 147 44.62 -16.24 10.01
N ALA A 148 44.55 -14.94 10.29
CA ALA A 148 45.02 -13.83 9.47
C ALA A 148 44.29 -13.49 8.16
N HIS A 149 43.57 -12.36 8.21
CA HIS A 149 43.25 -11.52 7.06
C HIS A 149 44.51 -10.80 6.55
N PRO A 150 44.75 -10.78 5.22
CA PRO A 150 45.44 -9.68 4.58
C PRO A 150 44.52 -8.89 3.65
N GLN A 151 44.80 -7.59 3.58
CA GLN A 151 44.30 -6.64 2.59
C GLN A 151 44.80 -6.98 1.18
N ALA A 152 43.91 -6.83 0.19
CA ALA A 152 44.17 -6.40 -1.19
C ALA A 152 42.78 -6.14 -1.79
N GLY A 153 42.50 -5.13 -2.61
CA GLY A 153 43.31 -4.50 -3.62
C GLY A 153 42.42 -4.36 -4.86
N ALA A 154 42.32 -3.15 -5.40
CA ALA A 154 41.45 -2.79 -6.52
C ALA A 154 41.78 -3.56 -7.81
N GLY A 155 40.77 -3.84 -8.63
CA GLY A 155 40.94 -4.40 -9.97
C GLY A 155 39.65 -4.65 -10.75
N ALA A 156 39.31 -3.68 -11.63
CA ALA A 156 38.58 -3.79 -12.89
C ALA A 156 37.31 -4.66 -12.98
N ARG A 157 36.13 -4.01 -12.99
CA ARG A 157 34.88 -4.57 -13.52
C ARG A 157 34.64 -4.11 -14.95
N ALA A 158 34.59 -5.07 -15.86
CA ALA A 158 34.10 -4.88 -17.22
C ALA A 158 32.57 -4.69 -17.22
N MET A 159 32.11 -3.72 -18.01
CA MET A 159 30.71 -3.40 -18.23
C MET A 159 30.00 -4.51 -19.02
N ALA A 160 28.97 -5.09 -18.40
CA ALA A 160 27.88 -5.73 -19.11
C ALA A 160 26.59 -5.04 -18.66
N ALA A 161 26.06 -4.20 -19.55
CA ALA A 161 24.74 -3.61 -19.43
C ALA A 161 23.71 -4.74 -19.33
N GLY A 162 23.06 -4.82 -18.18
CA GLY A 162 22.00 -5.75 -17.91
C GLY A 162 21.14 -5.13 -16.84
N LEU A 163 19.90 -4.81 -17.22
CA LEU A 163 18.79 -4.48 -16.34
C LEU A 163 18.87 -5.36 -15.09
N ARG A 164 19.42 -4.84 -14.00
CA ARG A 164 19.34 -5.48 -12.70
C ARG A 164 17.95 -5.18 -12.19
N PRO A 165 17.11 -6.20 -11.93
CA PRO A 165 15.88 -5.96 -11.19
C PRO A 165 16.26 -5.31 -9.86
N SER A 166 15.56 -4.25 -9.48
CA SER A 166 15.63 -3.71 -8.13
C SER A 166 15.55 -4.87 -7.13
N THR A 167 16.63 -5.06 -6.37
CA THR A 167 16.73 -6.09 -5.33
C THR A 167 15.87 -5.78 -4.11
N HIS A 168 14.94 -4.83 -4.21
CA HIS A 168 13.93 -4.54 -3.18
C HIS A 168 12.51 -4.99 -3.57
N GLY A 169 12.32 -5.60 -4.75
CA GLY A 169 11.01 -6.15 -5.18
C GLY A 169 11.01 -7.62 -5.66
N ALA A 170 12.18 -8.25 -5.83
CA ALA A 170 12.27 -9.62 -6.37
C ALA A 170 12.05 -10.74 -5.32
N GLY A 171 11.37 -10.42 -4.21
CA GLY A 171 10.93 -11.36 -3.18
C GLY A 171 9.52 -11.93 -3.40
N CYS A 172 8.77 -11.42 -4.39
CA CYS A 172 7.49 -12.03 -4.78
C CYS A 172 7.76 -13.30 -5.60
N GLY A 173 7.60 -14.48 -5.00
CA GLY A 173 7.44 -15.73 -5.74
C GLY A 173 8.55 -16.78 -5.63
N LYS A 174 9.56 -16.64 -4.75
CA LYS A 174 10.43 -17.77 -4.37
C LYS A 174 9.97 -18.43 -3.06
N GLY A 175 8.68 -18.70 -2.96
CA GLY A 175 8.17 -19.77 -2.12
C GLY A 175 8.62 -21.10 -2.72
N GLY A 176 9.83 -21.55 -2.38
CA GLY A 176 10.23 -22.93 -2.63
C GLY A 176 9.16 -23.86 -2.06
N ALA A 177 8.89 -24.97 -2.75
CA ALA A 177 7.92 -26.00 -2.41
C ALA A 177 8.23 -26.74 -1.09
N LEU A 178 8.39 -25.99 -0.01
CA LEU A 178 8.59 -26.42 1.37
C LEU A 178 7.25 -26.30 2.07
N GLY A 179 6.47 -27.39 2.03
CA GLY A 179 5.32 -27.63 2.89
C GLY A 179 4.26 -26.53 2.91
N TRP A 180 3.18 -26.72 2.15
CA TRP A 180 1.94 -25.95 2.21
C TRP A 180 1.27 -26.12 3.59
N GLY A 181 1.90 -25.57 4.62
CA GLY A 181 1.40 -25.49 5.97
C GLY A 181 0.24 -24.53 5.96
N ARG A 182 -0.96 -25.07 6.15
CA ARG A 182 -2.14 -24.39 6.73
C ARG A 182 -2.14 -22.86 6.58
N HIS A 183 -2.54 -22.36 5.40
CA HIS A 183 -2.48 -20.94 5.09
C HIS A 183 -3.59 -20.16 5.80
N ASP A 184 -3.21 -19.13 6.57
CA ASP A 184 -4.09 -18.09 7.08
C ASP A 184 -4.72 -17.34 5.89
N LEU A 185 -6.04 -17.51 5.69
CA LEU A 185 -6.71 -16.94 4.53
C LEU A 185 -6.75 -15.40 4.57
N TRP A 186 -6.84 -14.78 5.76
CA TRP A 186 -6.75 -13.33 5.87
C TRP A 186 -5.40 -12.84 5.34
N PHE A 187 -4.33 -13.52 5.76
CA PHE A 187 -2.98 -13.16 5.33
C PHE A 187 -2.79 -13.34 3.82
N GLN A 188 -3.29 -14.44 3.25
CA GLN A 188 -3.18 -14.67 1.80
C GLN A 188 -3.91 -13.58 1.00
N VAL A 189 -5.14 -13.20 1.39
CA VAL A 189 -5.87 -12.12 0.73
C VAL A 189 -5.07 -10.81 0.82
N ARG A 190 -4.53 -10.50 2.00
CA ARG A 190 -3.77 -9.29 2.24
C ARG A 190 -2.47 -9.26 1.42
N GLU A 191 -1.77 -10.38 1.30
CA GLU A 191 -0.54 -10.53 0.49
C GLU A 191 -0.82 -10.30 -1.00
N ASP A 192 -1.87 -10.95 -1.54
CA ASP A 192 -2.24 -10.81 -2.95
C ASP A 192 -2.65 -9.35 -3.30
N LEU A 193 -3.34 -8.66 -2.39
CA LEU A 193 -3.68 -7.24 -2.55
C LEU A 193 -2.44 -6.33 -2.47
N ASP A 194 -1.49 -6.63 -1.59
CA ASP A 194 -0.24 -5.87 -1.44
C ASP A 194 0.64 -6.01 -2.69
N ALA A 195 0.83 -7.24 -3.18
CA ALA A 195 1.56 -7.52 -4.41
C ALA A 195 0.96 -6.77 -5.62
N GLY A 196 -0.37 -6.69 -5.69
CA GLY A 196 -1.05 -5.93 -6.73
C GLY A 196 -0.86 -4.43 -6.63
N TYR A 197 -0.97 -3.90 -5.43
CA TYR A 197 -0.74 -2.48 -5.18
C TYR A 197 0.70 -2.06 -5.54
N GLU A 198 1.69 -2.90 -5.22
CA GLU A 198 3.09 -2.70 -5.60
C GLU A 198 3.29 -2.78 -7.12
N ALA A 199 2.83 -3.86 -7.76
CA ALA A 199 2.98 -4.06 -9.21
C ALA A 199 2.34 -2.92 -10.03
N LEU A 200 1.11 -2.52 -9.68
CA LEU A 200 0.44 -1.40 -10.35
C LEU A 200 1.09 -0.06 -10.02
N GLY A 201 1.69 0.09 -8.84
CA GLY A 201 2.44 1.29 -8.47
C GLY A 201 3.67 1.47 -9.33
N ASP A 202 4.51 0.43 -9.40
CA ASP A 202 5.69 0.37 -10.26
C ASP A 202 5.37 0.67 -11.72
N PHE A 203 4.22 0.19 -12.21
CA PHE A 203 3.80 0.45 -13.58
C PHE A 203 3.30 1.90 -13.76
N GLN A 204 2.51 2.41 -12.81
CA GLN A 204 2.00 3.77 -12.84
C GLN A 204 3.09 4.83 -12.71
N ASP A 205 4.13 4.56 -11.92
CA ASP A 205 5.20 5.51 -11.62
C ASP A 205 6.02 5.88 -12.88
N LEU A 206 5.95 5.08 -13.97
CA LEU A 206 6.47 5.47 -15.28
C LEU A 206 5.84 6.79 -15.78
N ASP A 207 4.53 6.97 -15.61
CA ASP A 207 3.81 8.17 -16.06
C ASP A 207 3.72 9.23 -14.95
N HIS A 208 3.44 8.81 -13.72
CA HIS A 208 3.25 9.72 -12.60
C HIS A 208 4.52 10.45 -12.14
N SER A 209 5.69 9.83 -12.31
CA SER A 209 6.97 10.45 -11.94
C SER A 209 7.59 11.26 -13.08
N LEU A 210 6.89 11.40 -14.20
CA LEU A 210 7.33 12.17 -15.39
C LEU A 210 8.72 11.77 -15.89
N VAL A 211 9.08 10.49 -15.75
CA VAL A 211 10.35 9.97 -16.23
C VAL A 211 10.29 9.73 -17.74
N GLU A 212 11.43 9.84 -18.41
CA GLU A 212 11.53 9.41 -19.82
C GLU A 212 11.62 7.88 -19.89
N TYR A 213 10.53 7.23 -20.33
CA TYR A 213 10.44 5.78 -20.53
C TYR A 213 10.14 5.40 -21.98
N ASN A 214 10.49 4.17 -22.36
CA ASN A 214 10.22 3.62 -23.70
C ASN A 214 9.19 2.47 -23.65
N GLU A 215 8.79 1.94 -24.82
CA GLU A 215 7.79 0.86 -24.88
C GLU A 215 8.28 -0.43 -24.21
N THR A 216 9.59 -0.72 -24.21
CA THR A 216 10.14 -1.89 -23.51
C THR A 216 9.92 -1.79 -22.00
N ASP A 217 10.08 -0.59 -21.41
CA ASP A 217 9.79 -0.36 -19.98
C ASP A 217 8.30 -0.64 -19.67
N VAL A 218 7.42 -0.15 -20.55
CA VAL A 218 5.96 -0.34 -20.45
C VAL A 218 5.60 -1.82 -20.55
N GLU A 219 6.12 -2.54 -21.55
CA GLU A 219 5.86 -3.96 -21.76
C GLU A 219 6.34 -4.80 -20.56
N ALA A 220 7.54 -4.53 -20.04
CA ALA A 220 8.10 -5.24 -18.91
C ALA A 220 7.26 -5.07 -17.64
N LYS A 221 6.88 -3.83 -17.28
CA LYS A 221 6.06 -3.55 -16.09
C LYS A 221 4.62 -4.02 -16.26
N ARG A 222 4.03 -3.89 -17.45
CA ARG A 222 2.69 -4.42 -17.77
C ARG A 222 2.63 -5.93 -17.63
N ALA A 223 3.67 -6.66 -18.08
CA ALA A 223 3.73 -8.11 -17.95
C ALA A 223 3.65 -8.57 -16.49
N VAL A 224 4.35 -7.89 -15.58
CA VAL A 224 4.26 -8.15 -14.11
C VAL A 224 2.84 -7.93 -13.60
N CYS A 225 2.18 -6.85 -14.01
CA CYS A 225 0.79 -6.58 -13.62
C CYS A 225 -0.17 -7.67 -14.13
N LEU A 226 -0.01 -8.14 -15.38
CA LEU A 226 -0.85 -9.19 -15.95
C LEU A 226 -0.64 -10.55 -15.28
N ASP A 227 0.59 -10.87 -14.88
CA ASP A 227 0.91 -12.09 -14.12
C ASP A 227 0.27 -12.07 -12.72
N TRP A 228 0.39 -10.92 -12.02
CA TRP A 228 -0.31 -10.71 -10.76
C TRP A 228 -1.83 -10.84 -10.92
N GLN A 229 -2.42 -10.22 -11.94
CA GLN A 229 -3.87 -10.28 -12.19
C GLN A 229 -4.34 -11.73 -12.38
N ALA A 230 -3.59 -12.53 -13.13
CA ALA A 230 -3.88 -13.95 -13.32
C ALA A 230 -3.78 -14.73 -12.00
N THR A 231 -2.75 -14.45 -11.19
CA THR A 231 -2.54 -15.07 -9.88
C THR A 231 -3.69 -14.73 -8.92
N LEU A 232 -4.04 -13.44 -8.78
CA LEU A 232 -5.14 -12.99 -7.95
C LEU A 232 -6.48 -13.60 -8.38
N ALA A 233 -6.75 -13.65 -9.69
CA ALA A 233 -7.98 -14.25 -10.20
C ALA A 233 -8.06 -15.75 -9.84
N ASN A 234 -6.96 -16.49 -10.00
CA ASN A 234 -6.89 -17.89 -9.64
C ASN A 234 -7.06 -18.11 -8.13
N ASN A 235 -6.36 -17.33 -7.30
CA ASN A 235 -6.44 -17.43 -5.85
C ASN A 235 -7.82 -17.02 -5.31
N SER A 236 -8.41 -15.94 -5.84
CA SER A 236 -9.75 -15.51 -5.47
C SER A 236 -10.81 -16.57 -5.80
N ALA A 237 -10.66 -17.27 -6.93
CA ALA A 237 -11.54 -18.39 -7.28
C ALA A 237 -11.32 -19.61 -6.38
N THR A 238 -10.07 -19.96 -6.10
CA THR A 238 -9.68 -21.13 -5.30
C THR A 238 -10.07 -20.99 -3.83
N TYR A 239 -9.85 -19.82 -3.26
CA TYR A 239 -10.02 -19.56 -1.82
C TYR A 239 -11.27 -18.73 -1.51
N HIS A 240 -12.10 -18.44 -2.53
CA HIS A 240 -13.35 -17.69 -2.41
C HIS A 240 -13.20 -16.36 -1.65
N TYR A 241 -12.26 -15.49 -2.05
CA TYR A 241 -11.95 -14.25 -1.31
C TYR A 241 -13.18 -13.39 -0.97
N LEU A 242 -14.10 -13.20 -1.93
CA LEU A 242 -15.34 -12.45 -1.67
C LEU A 242 -16.27 -13.16 -0.69
N GLY A 243 -16.32 -14.49 -0.72
CA GLY A 243 -17.07 -15.28 0.26
C GLY A 243 -16.45 -15.15 1.66
N PHE A 244 -15.13 -15.19 1.75
CA PHE A 244 -14.39 -15.00 2.99
C PHE A 244 -14.64 -13.62 3.60
N VAL A 245 -14.46 -12.52 2.86
CA VAL A 245 -14.63 -11.18 3.45
C VAL A 245 -16.09 -10.86 3.84
N ARG A 246 -17.07 -11.55 3.24
CA ARG A 246 -18.51 -11.39 3.54
C ARG A 246 -18.99 -12.26 4.69
N ASN A 247 -18.50 -13.49 4.78
CA ASN A 247 -19.05 -14.50 5.70
C ASN A 247 -18.07 -14.92 6.80
N GLY A 248 -16.80 -14.53 6.68
CA GLY A 248 -15.73 -14.91 7.61
C GLY A 248 -15.65 -14.01 8.85
N VAL A 249 -16.46 -12.96 8.97
CA VAL A 249 -16.42 -12.05 10.12
C VAL A 249 -17.02 -12.74 11.36
N ASP A 250 -16.27 -12.79 12.46
CA ASP A 250 -16.77 -13.20 13.79
C ASP A 250 -17.04 -11.95 14.64
N PRO A 251 -18.30 -11.67 15.03
CA PRO A 251 -18.64 -10.51 15.85
C PRO A 251 -18.24 -10.63 17.33
N HIS A 252 -17.86 -11.83 17.79
CA HIS A 252 -17.62 -12.13 19.19
C HIS A 252 -16.16 -12.44 19.52
N THR A 253 -15.36 -12.79 18.51
CA THR A 253 -13.95 -13.15 18.67
C THR A 253 -13.06 -12.10 17.99
N LEU A 254 -11.97 -11.73 18.67
CA LEU A 254 -10.91 -10.91 18.10
C LEU A 254 -9.65 -11.76 17.88
N TYR A 255 -9.18 -11.85 16.65
CA TYR A 255 -8.03 -12.64 16.23
C TYR A 255 -6.78 -11.78 16.10
N GLU A 256 -5.63 -12.33 16.51
CA GLU A 256 -4.34 -11.68 16.31
C GLU A 256 -3.70 -12.15 15.01
N HIS A 257 -3.35 -11.22 14.14
CA HIS A 257 -2.56 -11.50 12.94
C HIS A 257 -1.14 -10.97 13.11
N LYS A 258 -0.16 -11.88 13.08
CA LYS A 258 1.27 -11.53 13.17
C LYS A 258 1.72 -10.54 12.09
N HIS A 259 1.05 -10.57 10.95
CA HIS A 259 1.34 -9.76 9.77
C HIS A 259 0.38 -8.57 9.61
N ALA A 260 -0.42 -8.25 10.64
CA ALA A 260 -1.22 -7.03 10.66
C ALA A 260 -0.32 -5.80 10.45
N SER A 261 -0.80 -4.87 9.65
CA SER A 261 -0.07 -3.63 9.38
C SER A 261 0.17 -2.83 10.66
N ARG A 262 1.43 -2.43 10.86
CA ARG A 262 1.84 -1.57 11.98
C ARG A 262 1.22 -0.17 11.92
N LEU A 263 0.74 0.25 10.74
CA LEU A 263 0.09 1.55 10.53
C LEU A 263 -1.34 1.60 11.10
N PHE A 264 -1.92 0.48 11.52
CA PHE A 264 -3.25 0.45 12.13
C PHE A 264 -3.16 0.00 13.58
N TRP A 265 -3.30 -1.29 13.87
CA TRP A 265 -3.35 -1.82 15.24
C TRP A 265 -1.99 -2.27 15.80
N GLY A 266 -0.90 -2.17 15.03
CA GLY A 266 0.39 -2.71 15.45
C GLY A 266 1.24 -1.81 16.37
N TYR A 267 0.74 -0.64 16.78
CA TYR A 267 1.51 0.32 17.55
C TYR A 267 1.01 0.45 19.01
N HIS A 268 1.96 0.51 19.95
CA HIS A 268 1.75 0.49 21.42
C HIS A 268 0.80 -0.60 21.95
N GLY A 269 0.67 -1.71 21.23
CA GLY A 269 -0.25 -2.80 21.62
C GLY A 269 -1.74 -2.39 21.58
N THR A 270 -2.08 -1.33 20.84
CA THR A 270 -3.47 -0.88 20.67
C THR A 270 -4.27 -1.94 19.93
N ARG A 271 -5.41 -2.34 20.49
CA ARG A 271 -6.26 -3.42 19.94
C ARG A 271 -7.73 -3.02 20.01
N PRO A 272 -8.58 -3.53 19.11
CA PRO A 272 -10.01 -3.37 19.27
C PRO A 272 -10.51 -4.11 20.52
N SER A 273 -11.69 -3.73 20.99
CA SER A 273 -12.38 -4.34 22.13
C SER A 273 -13.82 -4.64 21.74
N THR A 274 -14.30 -5.84 22.07
CA THR A 274 -15.70 -6.24 21.88
C THR A 274 -16.66 -5.49 22.80
N GLY A 275 -16.15 -4.87 23.87
CA GLY A 275 -16.95 -4.04 24.79
C GLY A 275 -17.14 -2.59 24.33
N LEU A 276 -16.63 -2.22 23.15
CA LEU A 276 -16.78 -0.87 22.57
C LEU A 276 -17.59 -0.94 21.28
N SER A 277 -18.31 0.13 20.94
CA SER A 277 -18.91 0.25 19.62
C SER A 277 -17.82 0.28 18.53
N GLY A 278 -18.22 0.04 17.28
CA GLY A 278 -17.32 0.12 16.14
C GLY A 278 -16.69 1.52 16.00
N ARG A 279 -17.47 2.58 16.23
CA ARG A 279 -16.96 3.96 16.17
C ARG A 279 -15.94 4.25 17.26
N GLU A 280 -16.20 3.81 18.49
CA GLU A 280 -15.23 3.99 19.59
C GLU A 280 -13.95 3.18 19.37
N ASN A 281 -14.03 1.99 18.78
CA ASN A 281 -12.84 1.26 18.33
C ASN A 281 -12.04 2.06 17.29
N LEU A 282 -12.68 2.67 16.30
CA LEU A 282 -11.99 3.44 15.25
C LEU A 282 -11.42 4.78 15.77
N LYS A 283 -12.12 5.48 16.69
CA LYS A 283 -11.56 6.65 17.38
C LYS A 283 -10.31 6.27 18.16
N ARG A 284 -10.34 5.14 18.87
CA ARG A 284 -9.19 4.60 19.60
C ARG A 284 -8.02 4.26 18.67
N LEU A 285 -8.29 3.62 17.52
CA LEU A 285 -7.30 3.36 16.48
C LEU A 285 -6.60 4.65 16.04
N LEU A 286 -7.37 5.69 15.69
CA LEU A 286 -6.79 6.96 15.27
C LEU A 286 -5.99 7.63 16.39
N ARG A 287 -6.58 7.77 17.58
CA ARG A 287 -6.02 8.51 18.71
C ARG A 287 -4.81 7.82 19.34
N ASP A 288 -4.98 6.56 19.76
CA ASP A 288 -4.01 5.85 20.60
C ASP A 288 -2.94 5.13 19.78
N SER A 289 -3.19 4.93 18.47
CA SER A 289 -2.23 4.29 17.56
C SER A 289 -1.68 5.27 16.53
N GLN A 290 -2.49 5.69 15.56
CA GLN A 290 -1.96 6.36 14.36
C GLN A 290 -1.43 7.76 14.63
N LEU A 291 -2.19 8.59 15.38
CA LEU A 291 -1.78 9.95 15.71
C LEU A 291 -0.61 9.95 16.71
N GLN A 292 -0.57 9.00 17.64
CA GLN A 292 0.58 8.85 18.52
C GLN A 292 1.84 8.43 17.73
N LEU A 293 1.72 7.49 16.79
CA LEU A 293 2.85 7.10 15.93
C LEU A 293 3.32 8.28 15.06
N LEU A 294 2.40 9.13 14.61
CA LEU A 294 2.73 10.33 13.85
C LEU A 294 3.54 11.29 14.71
N LEU A 295 3.08 11.58 15.93
CA LEU A 295 3.78 12.43 16.88
C LEU A 295 5.17 11.90 17.24
N ASP A 296 5.31 10.59 17.44
CA ASP A 296 6.58 9.96 17.80
C ASP A 296 7.57 9.92 16.62
N SER A 297 7.08 9.81 15.38
CA SER A 297 7.93 9.78 14.17
C SER A 297 8.27 11.17 13.63
N TYR A 298 7.45 12.18 13.92
CA TYR A 298 7.59 13.53 13.36
C TYR A 298 8.97 14.17 13.58
N PRO A 299 9.58 14.12 14.79
CA PRO A 299 10.92 14.69 14.99
C PRO A 299 12.01 14.03 14.13
N ALA A 300 11.93 12.71 13.94
CA ALA A 300 12.88 11.99 13.10
C ALA A 300 12.73 12.34 11.62
N VAL A 301 11.50 12.62 11.18
CA VAL A 301 11.20 13.07 9.81
C VAL A 301 11.72 14.47 9.56
N LEU A 302 11.48 15.42 10.48
CA LEU A 302 12.02 16.79 10.37
C LEU A 302 13.56 16.84 10.40
N ALA A 303 14.20 15.84 10.98
CA ALA A 303 15.66 15.76 11.04
C ALA A 303 16.31 15.25 9.73
N LEU A 304 15.53 14.77 8.76
CA LEU A 304 16.06 14.30 7.48
C LEU A 304 16.58 15.47 6.64
N GLY A 305 17.79 15.33 6.12
CA GLY A 305 18.27 16.11 4.99
C GLY A 305 17.74 15.55 3.66
N PRO A 306 17.87 16.29 2.55
CA PRO A 306 17.37 15.83 1.25
C PRO A 306 18.08 14.56 0.75
N ASP A 307 19.38 14.41 1.02
CA ASP A 307 20.13 13.18 0.66
C ASP A 307 19.63 11.96 1.42
N ASP A 308 19.13 12.13 2.65
CA ASP A 308 18.57 11.03 3.43
C ASP A 308 17.31 10.45 2.76
N LEU A 309 16.58 11.22 1.93
CA LEU A 309 15.41 10.71 1.21
C LEU A 309 15.78 9.74 0.09
N LEU A 310 17.03 9.75 -0.36
CA LEU A 310 17.51 8.95 -1.51
C LEU A 310 18.01 7.57 -1.10
N GLU A 311 18.34 7.38 0.19
CA GLU A 311 18.95 6.17 0.73
C GLU A 311 18.30 5.70 2.04
N ASP A 312 18.43 4.42 2.36
CA ASP A 312 18.01 3.92 3.67
C ASP A 312 19.02 4.29 4.77
N PRO A 313 18.57 4.57 6.01
CA PRO A 313 17.19 4.41 6.51
C PRO A 313 16.29 5.64 6.34
N GLY A 314 16.81 6.75 5.79
CA GLY A 314 16.06 8.00 5.68
C GLY A 314 14.87 7.88 4.72
N HIS A 315 15.06 7.23 3.57
CA HIS A 315 14.01 6.92 2.60
C HIS A 315 12.85 6.16 3.24
N SER A 316 13.16 5.08 3.97
CA SER A 316 12.17 4.32 4.73
C SER A 316 11.44 5.16 5.78
N THR A 317 12.15 6.07 6.47
CA THR A 317 11.55 6.97 7.48
C THR A 317 10.54 7.93 6.86
N PHE A 318 10.94 8.64 5.81
CA PHE A 318 10.08 9.52 5.00
C PHE A 318 8.85 8.77 4.45
N HIS A 319 9.09 7.61 3.84
CA HIS A 319 8.05 6.83 3.19
C HIS A 319 7.04 6.26 4.20
N ASN A 320 7.50 5.81 5.37
CA ASN A 320 6.61 5.34 6.44
C ASN A 320 5.75 6.46 7.03
N PHE A 321 6.31 7.66 7.20
CA PHE A 321 5.54 8.82 7.65
C PHE A 321 4.44 9.21 6.65
N ARG A 322 4.76 9.24 5.36
CA ARG A 322 3.76 9.47 4.30
C ARG A 322 2.69 8.38 4.27
N LYS A 323 3.07 7.10 4.43
CA LYS A 323 2.12 5.98 4.54
C LYS A 323 1.19 6.11 5.75
N LEU A 324 1.68 6.63 6.87
CA LEU A 324 0.91 6.86 8.08
C LEU A 324 -0.12 8.01 7.91
N LEU A 325 0.28 9.13 7.33
CA LEU A 325 -0.67 10.21 6.99
C LEU A 325 -1.81 9.69 6.11
N ARG A 326 -1.46 8.89 5.10
CA ARG A 326 -2.44 8.24 4.23
C ARG A 326 -3.39 7.33 5.00
N SER A 327 -2.88 6.51 5.91
CA SER A 327 -3.74 5.58 6.68
C SER A 327 -4.69 6.32 7.63
N ILE A 328 -4.26 7.44 8.22
CA ILE A 328 -5.14 8.33 9.00
C ILE A 328 -6.26 8.88 8.11
N LEU A 329 -5.89 9.43 6.94
CA LEU A 329 -6.85 9.99 5.98
C LEU A 329 -7.82 8.94 5.44
N SER A 330 -7.37 7.70 5.23
CA SER A 330 -8.23 6.60 4.80
C SER A 330 -9.31 6.26 5.82
N VAL A 331 -8.95 6.13 7.11
CA VAL A 331 -9.95 5.86 8.17
C VAL A 331 -11.00 7.00 8.21
N LEU A 332 -10.55 8.26 8.17
CA LEU A 332 -11.45 9.41 8.20
C LEU A 332 -12.29 9.56 6.93
N SER A 333 -11.75 9.20 5.75
CA SER A 333 -12.53 9.16 4.52
C SER A 333 -13.56 8.03 4.53
N PHE A 334 -13.28 6.92 5.24
CA PHE A 334 -14.19 5.77 5.31
C PHE A 334 -15.30 6.00 6.34
N PHE A 335 -15.00 6.74 7.40
CA PHE A 335 -15.88 7.00 8.53
C PHE A 335 -15.82 8.49 8.91
N PRO A 336 -16.33 9.39 8.05
CA PRO A 336 -16.33 10.83 8.33
C PRO A 336 -17.11 11.18 9.61
N GLU A 337 -18.05 10.34 10.03
CA GLU A 337 -18.82 10.47 11.27
C GLU A 337 -17.99 10.36 12.56
N LEU A 338 -16.70 10.00 12.47
CA LEU A 338 -15.80 9.97 13.62
C LEU A 338 -15.43 11.38 14.11
N LEU A 339 -15.50 12.38 13.23
CA LEU A 339 -15.24 13.76 13.57
C LEU A 339 -16.52 14.42 14.08
N PRO A 340 -16.43 15.34 15.07
CA PRO A 340 -17.58 16.16 15.42
C PRO A 340 -18.04 16.94 14.19
N ASP A 341 -19.35 17.14 14.06
CA ASP A 341 -19.92 17.97 12.99
C ASP A 341 -19.20 19.33 13.04
N ASP A 342 -18.39 19.63 12.02
CA ASP A 342 -17.79 20.95 11.88
C ASP A 342 -18.98 21.91 11.80
N PRO A 343 -19.13 22.88 12.72
CA PRO A 343 -20.23 23.83 12.65
C PRO A 343 -20.13 24.47 11.27
N GLN A 344 -21.02 24.05 10.37
CA GLN A 344 -20.94 24.41 8.97
C GLN A 344 -20.84 25.94 8.96
N PRO A 345 -19.73 26.53 8.47
CA PRO A 345 -19.53 27.97 8.58
C PRO A 345 -20.76 28.59 7.96
N ALA A 346 -21.53 29.32 8.79
CA ALA A 346 -22.85 29.82 8.44
C ALA A 346 -22.77 30.40 7.04
N ALA A 347 -23.46 29.76 6.09
CA ALA A 347 -23.21 29.84 4.65
C ALA A 347 -22.53 31.15 4.26
N ALA A 348 -21.21 31.10 4.07
CA ALA A 348 -20.44 32.28 3.71
C ALA A 348 -21.10 32.90 2.48
N ALA A 349 -21.37 34.21 2.55
CA ALA A 349 -22.10 34.92 1.52
C ALA A 349 -21.50 34.62 0.12
N PRO A 350 -22.34 34.40 -0.90
CA PRO A 350 -21.87 34.06 -2.24
C PRO A 350 -20.97 35.17 -2.77
N GLY A 351 -19.66 34.92 -2.84
CA GLY A 351 -18.67 35.90 -3.31
C GLY A 351 -17.26 35.77 -2.72
N ALA A 352 -17.07 35.05 -1.62
CA ALA A 352 -15.73 34.82 -1.07
C ALA A 352 -15.00 33.71 -1.87
N GLN A 353 -14.21 34.09 -2.87
CA GLN A 353 -13.26 33.17 -3.49
C GLN A 353 -12.20 32.79 -2.45
N ALA A 354 -12.12 31.50 -2.11
CA ALA A 354 -11.04 30.95 -1.31
C ALA A 354 -9.74 31.11 -2.12
N SER A 355 -8.88 32.04 -1.72
CA SER A 355 -7.54 32.15 -2.28
C SER A 355 -6.77 30.88 -1.94
N SER A 356 -6.26 30.20 -2.95
CA SER A 356 -5.56 28.91 -2.84
C SER A 356 -4.19 28.99 -2.15
N GLY A 357 -3.89 30.08 -1.46
CA GLY A 357 -2.60 30.34 -0.78
C GLY A 357 -2.71 30.58 0.73
N GLY A 358 -3.92 30.66 1.29
CA GLY A 358 -4.11 30.75 2.73
C GLY A 358 -3.95 29.37 3.35
N GLY A 359 -2.75 29.06 3.84
CA GLY A 359 -2.55 27.86 4.66
C GLY A 359 -3.55 27.86 5.83
N PRO A 360 -4.03 26.68 6.28
CA PRO A 360 -4.93 26.60 7.43
C PRO A 360 -4.14 27.03 8.67
N ALA A 361 -4.12 28.34 8.93
CA ALA A 361 -3.66 28.84 10.21
C ALA A 361 -4.62 28.28 11.26
N LEU A 362 -4.05 27.74 12.34
CA LEU A 362 -4.79 27.67 13.60
C LEU A 362 -5.42 29.05 13.78
N SER A 363 -6.73 29.07 13.96
CA SER A 363 -7.46 30.33 14.10
C SER A 363 -6.83 31.13 15.25
N ASP A 364 -6.78 32.45 15.11
CA ASP A 364 -6.18 33.33 16.12
C ASP A 364 -6.81 33.16 17.52
N ASP A 365 -7.99 32.54 17.60
CA ASP A 365 -8.67 32.18 18.85
C ASP A 365 -8.09 30.93 19.54
N GLY A 366 -7.07 30.28 18.96
CA GLY A 366 -6.48 29.05 19.49
C GLY A 366 -7.43 27.84 19.45
N GLY A 367 -8.54 27.94 18.72
CA GLY A 367 -9.53 26.89 18.57
C GLY A 367 -9.01 25.72 17.74
N CYS A 368 -9.05 24.52 18.32
CA CYS A 368 -8.78 23.29 17.59
C CYS A 368 -9.95 22.97 16.64
N HIS A 369 -9.71 23.07 15.33
CA HIS A 369 -10.67 22.68 14.29
C HIS A 369 -10.25 21.36 13.62
N PRO A 370 -10.84 20.20 13.96
CA PRO A 370 -10.43 18.91 13.40
C PRO A 370 -10.58 18.86 11.88
N GLY A 371 -11.59 19.53 11.32
CA GLY A 371 -11.74 19.68 9.86
C GLY A 371 -10.56 20.40 9.20
N ALA A 372 -9.97 21.39 9.86
CA ALA A 372 -8.78 22.09 9.38
C ALA A 372 -7.53 21.18 9.44
N ALA A 373 -7.36 20.41 10.52
CA ALA A 373 -6.28 19.44 10.65
C ALA A 373 -6.33 18.37 9.54
N VAL A 374 -7.51 17.83 9.23
CA VAL A 374 -7.67 16.85 8.15
C VAL A 374 -7.33 17.44 6.79
N ARG A 375 -7.76 18.67 6.51
CA ARG A 375 -7.39 19.37 5.25
C ARG A 375 -5.89 19.60 5.16
N ALA A 376 -5.25 19.98 6.27
CA ALA A 376 -3.79 20.13 6.32
C ALA A 376 -3.09 18.79 6.05
N PHE A 377 -3.48 17.70 6.70
CA PHE A 377 -2.88 16.37 6.45
C PHE A 377 -3.08 15.92 5.01
N ALA A 378 -4.23 16.19 4.40
CA ALA A 378 -4.48 15.88 2.99
C ALA A 378 -3.56 16.68 2.06
N SER A 379 -3.36 17.97 2.32
CA SER A 379 -2.40 18.79 1.60
C SER A 379 -0.97 18.28 1.78
N LEU A 380 -0.54 18.03 3.02
CA LEU A 380 0.79 17.48 3.31
C LEU A 380 1.04 16.17 2.56
N PHE A 381 0.11 15.21 2.65
CA PHE A 381 0.25 13.93 1.96
C PHE A 381 0.42 14.09 0.44
N LYS A 382 -0.25 15.10 -0.15
CA LYS A 382 -0.12 15.43 -1.57
C LYS A 382 1.28 16.00 -1.90
N GLU A 383 1.76 16.95 -1.11
CA GLU A 383 3.08 17.59 -1.32
C GLU A 383 4.22 16.59 -1.12
N LEU A 384 4.21 15.81 -0.02
CA LEU A 384 5.13 14.68 0.18
C LEU A 384 5.07 13.67 -0.97
N GLY A 385 3.90 13.54 -1.62
CA GLY A 385 3.74 12.72 -2.82
C GLY A 385 4.51 13.24 -4.03
N GLN A 386 4.58 14.56 -4.23
CA GLN A 386 5.37 15.16 -5.29
C GLN A 386 6.86 14.96 -5.03
N THR A 387 7.31 15.16 -3.79
CA THR A 387 8.71 14.90 -3.39
C THR A 387 9.08 13.43 -3.60
N ASN A 388 8.21 12.50 -3.22
CA ASN A 388 8.43 11.07 -3.47
C ASN A 388 8.54 10.73 -4.97
N ASN A 389 7.78 11.39 -5.85
CA ASN A 389 7.88 11.18 -7.29
C ASN A 389 9.24 11.61 -7.83
N LYS A 390 9.80 12.71 -7.30
CA LYS A 390 11.15 13.19 -7.64
C LYS A 390 12.24 12.23 -7.14
N VAL A 391 12.08 11.67 -5.94
CA VAL A 391 12.98 10.60 -5.43
C VAL A 391 12.97 9.38 -6.37
N PHE A 392 11.79 8.96 -6.84
CA PHE A 392 11.68 7.89 -7.83
C PHE A 392 12.38 8.26 -9.15
N ALA A 393 12.18 9.48 -9.65
CA ALA A 393 12.82 9.94 -10.88
C ALA A 393 14.35 9.93 -10.78
N TYR A 394 14.90 10.40 -9.66
CA TYR A 394 16.33 10.31 -9.37
C TYR A 394 16.85 8.87 -9.45
N GLN A 395 16.21 7.95 -8.73
CA GLN A 395 16.60 6.53 -8.72
C GLN A 395 16.51 5.92 -10.13
N PHE A 396 15.44 6.25 -10.86
CA PHE A 396 15.20 5.75 -12.22
C PHE A 396 16.29 6.17 -13.21
N TYR A 397 16.72 7.43 -13.18
CA TYR A 397 17.76 7.97 -14.06
C TYR A 397 19.16 7.51 -13.64
N ARG A 398 19.45 7.52 -12.33
CA ARG A 398 20.72 7.04 -11.77
C ARG A 398 20.99 5.59 -12.16
N ASP A 399 19.99 4.71 -12.00
CA ASP A 399 20.14 3.28 -12.29
C ASP A 399 20.33 3.00 -13.80
N ARG A 400 20.01 3.96 -14.67
CA ARG A 400 20.26 3.92 -16.13
C ARG A 400 21.55 4.63 -16.57
N GLY A 401 22.29 5.24 -15.65
CA GLY A 401 23.48 6.02 -15.99
C GLY A 401 23.17 7.34 -16.70
N MET A 402 21.95 7.87 -16.54
CA MET A 402 21.52 9.18 -17.07
C MET A 402 21.93 10.28 -16.10
N GLY A 403 23.22 10.58 -16.06
CA GLY A 403 23.83 11.47 -15.06
C GLY A 403 23.19 12.86 -14.97
N PRO A 404 23.06 13.62 -16.08
CA PRO A 404 22.46 14.95 -16.06
C PRO A 404 21.01 14.96 -15.56
N GLU A 405 20.19 14.01 -15.98
CA GLU A 405 18.78 13.90 -15.59
C GLU A 405 18.62 13.44 -14.14
N ALA A 406 19.53 12.57 -13.67
CA ALA A 406 19.58 12.20 -12.25
C ALA A 406 19.93 13.40 -11.38
N GLU A 407 20.93 14.21 -11.76
CA GLU A 407 21.31 15.41 -11.02
C GLU A 407 20.17 16.43 -10.95
N ASP A 408 19.47 16.66 -12.07
CA ASP A 408 18.30 17.54 -12.09
C ASP A 408 17.18 17.03 -11.16
N ALA A 409 16.89 15.73 -11.20
CA ALA A 409 15.91 15.12 -10.29
C ALA A 409 16.35 15.21 -8.82
N HIS A 410 17.64 15.10 -8.52
CA HIS A 410 18.20 15.29 -7.17
C HIS A 410 17.98 16.72 -6.69
N GLN A 411 18.35 17.72 -7.48
CA GLN A 411 18.08 19.14 -7.18
C GLN A 411 16.59 19.38 -6.89
N GLN A 412 15.71 18.78 -7.68
CA GLN A 412 14.26 18.89 -7.45
C GLN A 412 13.81 18.25 -6.13
N VAL A 413 14.45 17.15 -5.68
CA VAL A 413 14.21 16.55 -4.36
C VAL A 413 14.64 17.52 -3.25
N GLU A 414 15.81 18.16 -3.38
CA GLU A 414 16.29 19.14 -2.41
C GLU A 414 15.30 20.29 -2.23
N GLU A 415 14.86 20.89 -3.34
CA GLU A 415 13.89 21.99 -3.32
C GLU A 415 12.53 21.54 -2.75
N GLY A 416 12.01 20.41 -3.23
CA GLY A 416 10.72 19.89 -2.77
C GLY A 416 10.72 19.55 -1.29
N TRP A 417 11.79 18.95 -0.79
CA TRP A 417 11.91 18.60 0.62
C TRP A 417 12.06 19.84 1.52
N ALA A 418 12.82 20.84 1.09
CA ALA A 418 12.93 22.11 1.81
C ALA A 418 11.56 22.81 1.94
N ASP A 419 10.75 22.81 0.86
CA ASP A 419 9.39 23.35 0.87
C ASP A 419 8.46 22.55 1.79
N ASP A 420 8.53 21.22 1.75
CA ASP A 420 7.74 20.33 2.60
C ASP A 420 8.04 20.57 4.09
N VAL A 421 9.32 20.66 4.47
CA VAL A 421 9.75 20.91 5.86
C VAL A 421 9.27 22.28 6.34
N ALA A 422 9.52 23.34 5.56
CA ALA A 422 9.07 24.69 5.91
C ALA A 422 7.54 24.76 6.04
N TRP A 423 6.80 24.03 5.20
CA TRP A 423 5.36 23.95 5.29
C TRP A 423 4.90 23.20 6.55
N MET A 424 5.51 22.06 6.88
CA MET A 424 5.18 21.26 8.07
C MET A 424 5.38 22.06 9.36
N GLU A 425 6.49 22.80 9.46
CA GLU A 425 6.77 23.71 10.57
C GLU A 425 5.73 24.84 10.63
N LYS A 426 5.43 25.47 9.50
CA LYS A 426 4.46 26.57 9.41
C LYS A 426 3.06 26.17 9.85
N VAL A 427 2.58 24.98 9.47
CA VAL A 427 1.23 24.53 9.85
C VAL A 427 1.18 23.82 11.20
N GLN A 428 2.35 23.60 11.83
CA GLN A 428 2.48 22.92 13.13
C GLN A 428 1.78 21.55 13.12
N VAL A 429 2.25 20.64 12.25
CA VAL A 429 1.65 19.30 12.04
C VAL A 429 1.42 18.54 13.34
N ASP A 430 2.33 18.65 14.31
CA ASP A 430 2.21 18.01 15.61
C ASP A 430 1.09 18.62 16.47
N GLU A 431 0.91 19.94 16.45
CA GLU A 431 -0.23 20.60 17.10
C GLU A 431 -1.57 20.18 16.46
N LEU A 432 -1.61 20.10 15.13
CA LEU A 432 -2.79 19.60 14.41
C LEU A 432 -3.09 18.14 14.75
N ALA A 433 -2.07 17.29 14.90
CA ALA A 433 -2.24 15.91 15.33
C ALA A 433 -2.81 15.81 16.76
N ARG A 434 -2.28 16.61 17.70
CA ARG A 434 -2.80 16.67 19.09
C ARG A 434 -4.23 17.20 19.13
N CYS A 435 -4.52 18.22 18.31
CA CYS A 435 -5.86 18.76 18.13
C CYS A 435 -6.84 17.68 17.66
N LEU A 436 -6.50 16.97 16.59
CA LEU A 436 -7.32 15.88 16.07
C LEU A 436 -7.51 14.77 17.11
N ALA A 437 -6.44 14.37 17.80
CA ALA A 437 -6.51 13.37 18.87
C ALA A 437 -7.46 13.80 20.02
N ALA A 438 -7.42 15.07 20.42
CA ALA A 438 -8.30 15.62 21.44
C ALA A 438 -9.78 15.62 21.00
N SER A 439 -10.05 15.89 19.72
CA SER A 439 -11.42 15.83 19.16
C SER A 439 -12.01 14.40 19.12
N LEU A 440 -11.13 13.39 19.17
CA LEU A 440 -11.46 11.96 19.20
C LEU A 440 -11.47 11.39 20.63
N ALA A 441 -11.30 12.24 21.65
CA ALA A 441 -11.41 11.81 23.05
C ALA A 441 -12.84 11.31 23.34
N PRO A 442 -13.02 10.37 24.28
CA PRO A 442 -14.36 9.96 24.70
C PRO A 442 -15.08 11.20 25.21
N GLY A 443 -16.32 11.42 24.75
CA GLY A 443 -17.14 12.50 25.29
C GLY A 443 -17.20 12.35 26.81
N ARG A 444 -16.99 13.45 27.56
CA ARG A 444 -17.31 13.46 28.98
C ARG A 444 -18.83 13.31 29.09
N THR A 445 -19.30 12.06 29.18
CA THR A 445 -20.69 11.73 29.48
C THR A 445 -21.07 12.24 30.86
#